data_AF-A0A7C7Q675-F1
#
_entry.id   AF-A0A7C7Q675-F1
#
_cell.length_a   1.000
_cell.length_b   1.000
_cell.length_c   1.000
_cell.angle_alpha   90.00
_cell.angle_beta   90.00
_cell.angle_gamma   90.00
#
_symmetry.space_group_name_H-M   'P 1'
#
loop_
_entity.id
_entity.type
_entity.pdbx_description
1 polymer ?
#
loop_
_entity_poly.entity_id
_entity_poly.type
_entity_poly.pdbx_seq_one_letter_code
_entity_poly.pdbx_strand_id
1 'polypeptide(L)'
;MVGYFVGAGQYIVPLVVYLVYKDKSKFVAFHALQSLFFQLALLVIYTILVILALTVILACLSVPVGIIISIGALVYVIYAGIQAYNGQLFEYWLVGKWARDCVGI
;
A
#
# COMPACT_ATOMS: atom_id res chain seq x y z
N MET A 1 4.83 21.22 7.52
CA MET A 1 3.47 21.36 6.94
C MET A 1 3.18 20.43 5.75
N VAL A 2 4.14 19.61 5.28
CA VAL A 2 3.89 18.60 4.21
C VAL A 2 3.26 17.30 4.75
N GLY A 3 3.44 16.99 6.04
CA GLY A 3 2.97 15.73 6.66
C GLY A 3 1.45 15.54 6.73
N TYR A 4 0.65 16.61 6.79
CA TYR A 4 -0.82 16.49 6.80
C TYR A 4 -1.39 16.08 5.43
N PHE A 5 -0.72 16.45 4.33
CA PHE A 5 -1.04 15.93 3.00
C PHE A 5 -0.61 14.47 2.82
N VAL A 6 0.46 14.05 3.49
CA VAL A 6 0.95 12.66 3.43
C VAL A 6 0.03 11.72 4.23
N GLY A 7 -0.50 12.16 5.38
CA GLY A 7 -1.30 11.30 6.27
C GLY A 7 -2.60 10.78 5.65
N ALA A 8 -3.50 11.68 5.23
CA ALA A 8 -4.77 11.27 4.61
C ALA A 8 -4.66 11.18 3.08
N GLY A 9 -3.81 11.99 2.45
CA GLY A 9 -3.66 12.04 1.00
C GLY A 9 -3.13 10.73 0.40
N GLN A 10 -2.32 9.98 1.14
CA GLN A 10 -1.84 8.66 0.69
C GLN A 10 -3.03 7.70 0.42
N TYR A 11 -4.10 7.76 1.22
CA TYR A 11 -5.30 6.94 1.02
C TYR A 11 -6.32 7.60 0.08
N ILE A 12 -6.49 8.92 0.18
CA ILE A 12 -7.48 9.65 -0.61
C ILE A 12 -7.12 9.66 -2.10
N VAL A 13 -5.84 9.83 -2.45
CA VAL A 13 -5.37 9.88 -3.84
C VAL A 13 -5.72 8.60 -4.61
N PRO A 14 -5.30 7.38 -4.19
CA PRO A 14 -5.64 6.16 -4.91
C PRO A 14 -7.14 5.88 -4.90
N LEU A 15 -7.88 6.27 -3.86
CA LEU A 15 -9.33 6.15 -3.83
C LEU A 15 -10.01 7.03 -4.88
N VAL A 16 -9.60 8.30 -4.98
CA VAL A 16 -10.12 9.23 -6.00
C VAL A 16 -9.76 8.75 -7.40
N VAL A 17 -8.51 8.31 -7.63
CA VAL A 17 -8.08 7.75 -8.91
C VAL A 17 -8.90 6.52 -9.27
N TYR A 18 -9.14 5.61 -8.32
CA TYR A 18 -10.02 4.46 -8.52
C TYR A 18 -11.43 4.91 -8.95
N LEU A 19 -12.07 5.82 -8.21
CA LEU A 19 -13.43 6.27 -8.52
C LEU A 19 -13.55 6.97 -9.87
N VAL A 20 -12.55 7.76 -10.27
CA VAL A 20 -12.54 8.48 -11.56
C VAL A 20 -12.29 7.52 -12.74
N TYR A 21 -11.49 6.48 -12.54
CA TYR A 21 -11.07 5.56 -13.61
C TYR A 21 -11.79 4.19 -13.60
N LYS A 22 -12.61 3.88 -12.60
CA LYS A 22 -13.31 2.59 -12.47
C LYS A 22 -14.10 2.19 -13.73
N ASP A 23 -14.73 3.17 -14.39
CA ASP A 23 -15.53 2.94 -15.59
C ASP A 23 -14.76 3.22 -16.89
N LYS A 24 -13.54 3.78 -16.80
CA LYS A 24 -12.73 4.19 -17.95
C LYS A 24 -11.63 3.20 -18.29
N SER A 25 -10.98 2.63 -17.29
CA SER A 25 -9.89 1.68 -17.48
C SER A 25 -9.78 0.75 -16.27
N LYS A 26 -10.10 -0.53 -16.49
CA LYS A 26 -9.96 -1.57 -15.47
C LYS A 26 -8.51 -1.72 -15.00
N PHE A 27 -7.53 -1.46 -15.86
CA PHE A 27 -6.11 -1.49 -15.52
C PHE A 27 -5.74 -0.42 -14.49
N VAL A 28 -6.12 0.84 -14.74
CA VAL A 28 -5.83 1.95 -13.83
C VAL A 28 -6.61 1.80 -12.52
N ALA A 29 -7.88 1.39 -12.62
CA ALA A 29 -8.70 1.11 -11.45
C ALA A 29 -8.08 0.01 -10.56
N PHE A 30 -7.58 -1.06 -11.16
CA PHE A 30 -6.90 -2.14 -10.44
C PHE A 30 -5.65 -1.67 -9.70
N HIS A 31 -4.73 -0.98 -10.37
CA HIS A 31 -3.51 -0.49 -9.72
C HIS A 31 -3.78 0.58 -8.65
N ALA A 32 -4.79 1.43 -8.84
CA ALA A 32 -5.21 2.40 -7.84
C ALA A 32 -5.76 1.71 -6.58
N LEU A 33 -6.67 0.73 -6.75
CA LEU A 33 -7.24 -0.01 -5.63
C LEU A 33 -6.19 -0.88 -4.91
N GLN A 34 -5.30 -1.50 -5.67
CA GLN A 34 -4.18 -2.27 -5.16
C GLN A 34 -3.22 -1.40 -4.32
N SER A 35 -2.95 -0.16 -4.77
CA SER A 35 -2.15 0.80 -3.99
C SER A 35 -2.85 1.19 -2.69
N LEU A 36 -4.16 1.45 -2.72
CA LEU A 36 -4.96 1.77 -1.54
C LEU A 36 -4.89 0.65 -0.49
N PHE A 37 -5.13 -0.60 -0.90
CA PHE A 37 -5.09 -1.74 0.00
C PHE A 37 -3.69 -1.97 0.57
N PHE A 38 -2.63 -1.78 -0.22
CA PHE A 38 -1.27 -1.93 0.27
C PHE A 38 -0.95 -0.94 1.39
N GLN A 39 -1.36 0.31 1.24
CA GLN A 39 -1.15 1.33 2.26
C GLN A 39 -1.98 1.08 3.53
N LEU A 40 -3.22 0.58 3.38
CA LEU A 40 -4.03 0.16 4.52
C LEU A 40 -3.41 -1.03 5.27
N ALA A 41 -2.85 -2.01 4.54
CA ALA A 41 -2.13 -3.13 5.15
C ALA A 41 -0.90 -2.65 5.93
N LEU A 42 -0.12 -1.72 5.37
CA LEU A 42 1.01 -1.11 6.07
C LEU A 42 0.56 -0.35 7.32
N LEU A 43 -0.55 0.39 7.27
CA LEU A 43 -1.09 1.11 8.44
C LEU A 43 -1.39 0.16 9.60
N VAL A 44 -2.02 -0.98 9.31
CA VAL A 44 -2.33 -2.01 10.32
C VAL A 44 -1.03 -2.56 10.91
N ILE A 45 -0.05 -2.91 10.08
CA ILE A 45 1.26 -3.42 10.53
C ILE A 45 1.97 -2.39 11.42
N TYR A 46 2.03 -1.12 11.01
CA TYR A 46 2.64 -0.07 11.82
C TYR A 46 1.91 0.15 13.14
N THR A 47 0.58 0.11 13.15
CA THR A 47 -0.22 0.26 14.37
C THR A 47 0.09 -0.87 15.36
N ILE A 48 0.18 -2.12 14.88
CA ILE A 48 0.57 -3.27 15.70
C ILE A 48 1.98 -3.10 16.25
N LEU A 49 2.94 -2.68 15.42
CA LEU A 49 4.32 -2.43 15.85
C LEU A 49 4.42 -1.34 16.92
N VAL A 50 3.64 -0.27 16.79
CA VAL A 50 3.58 0.82 17.79
C VAL A 50 3.00 0.31 19.11
N ILE A 51 1.90 -0.45 19.06
CA ILE A 51 1.29 -1.04 20.27
C ILE A 51 2.28 -2.00 20.97
N LEU A 52 2.97 -2.85 20.21
CA LEU A 52 3.99 -3.74 20.75
C LEU A 52 5.16 -2.96 21.36
N ALA A 53 5.57 -1.85 20.74
CA ALA A 53 6.63 -0.97 21.24
C ALA A 53 6.28 -0.26 22.57
N LEU A 54 5.02 -0.24 23.01
CA LEU A 54 4.64 0.29 24.32
C LEU A 54 5.20 -0.56 25.48
N THR A 55 5.59 -1.81 25.22
CA THR A 55 6.37 -2.61 26.18
C THR A 55 7.87 -2.48 25.91
N VAL A 56 8.64 -2.07 26.92
CA VAL A 56 10.07 -1.71 26.82
C VAL A 56 10.94 -2.80 26.19
N ILE A 57 10.59 -4.08 26.39
CA ILE A 57 11.32 -5.24 25.85
C ILE A 57 11.07 -5.41 24.34
N LEU A 58 9.86 -5.12 23.86
CA LEU A 58 9.50 -5.25 22.44
C LEU A 58 9.86 -4.02 21.61
N ALA A 59 10.05 -2.86 22.23
CA ALA A 59 10.48 -1.62 21.56
C ALA A 59 11.86 -1.77 20.88
N CYS A 60 12.77 -2.52 21.48
CA CYS A 60 14.12 -2.73 20.91
C CYS A 60 14.09 -3.64 19.67
N LEU A 61 13.10 -4.54 19.58
CA LEU A 61 12.92 -5.45 18.44
C LEU A 61 12.02 -4.85 17.34
N SER A 62 11.07 -3.98 17.71
CA SER A 62 10.14 -3.36 16.74
C SER A 62 10.83 -2.39 15.79
N VAL A 63 11.89 -1.69 16.24
CA VAL A 63 12.68 -0.76 15.42
C VAL A 63 13.38 -1.46 14.24
N PRO A 64 14.23 -2.50 14.43
CA PRO A 64 14.88 -3.18 13.31
C PRO A 64 13.87 -3.88 12.38
N VAL A 65 12.79 -4.44 12.93
CA VAL A 65 11.72 -5.05 12.12
C VAL A 65 11.01 -4.02 11.25
N GLY A 66 10.69 -2.84 11.80
CA GLY A 66 10.08 -1.76 11.04
C GLY A 66 10.95 -1.26 9.87
N ILE A 67 12.27 -1.19 10.07
CA ILE A 67 13.22 -0.81 9.01
C ILE A 67 13.22 -1.85 7.89
N ILE A 68 13.28 -3.14 8.21
CA ILE A 68 13.26 -4.22 7.22
C ILE A 68 11.96 -4.19 6.40
N ILE A 69 10.81 -4.02 7.07
CA ILE A 69 9.51 -3.92 6.40
C ILE A 69 9.46 -2.69 5.48
N SER A 70 10.00 -1.56 5.93
CA SER A 70 10.03 -0.32 5.13
C SER A 70 10.83 -0.49 3.84
N ILE A 71 12.03 -1.08 3.94
CA ILE A 71 12.88 -1.33 2.78
C ILE A 71 12.20 -2.32 1.83
N GLY A 72 11.64 -3.41 2.36
CA GLY A 72 10.90 -4.38 1.57
C GLY A 72 9.72 -3.75 0.83
N ALA A 73 8.92 -2.94 1.53
CA ALA A 73 7.80 -2.22 0.93
C ALA A 73 8.24 -1.26 -0.17
N LEU A 74 9.35 -0.54 0.01
CA LEU A 74 9.88 0.40 -0.98
C LEU A 74 10.32 -0.32 -2.26
N VAL A 75 11.03 -1.44 -2.14
CA VAL A 75 11.39 -2.28 -3.29
C VAL A 75 10.15 -2.80 -4.01
N TYR A 76 9.14 -3.24 -3.25
CA TYR A 76 7.90 -3.79 -3.81
C TYR A 76 7.10 -2.73 -4.59
N VAL A 77 7.05 -1.49 -4.08
CA VAL A 77 6.39 -0.37 -4.76
C VAL A 77 7.12 0.00 -6.05
N ILE A 78 8.45 0.05 -6.04
CA ILE A 78 9.25 0.33 -7.25
C ILE A 78 9.02 -0.77 -8.29
N TYR A 79 9.09 -2.04 -7.90
CA TYR A 79 8.89 -3.16 -8.82
C TYR A 79 7.50 -3.15 -9.45
N ALA A 80 6.45 -2.93 -8.64
CA ALA A 80 5.10 -2.78 -9.16
C ALA A 80 4.93 -1.56 -10.07
N GLY A 81 5.62 -0.45 -9.77
CA GLY A 81 5.64 0.72 -10.65
C GLY A 81 6.23 0.44 -12.02
N ILE A 82 7.36 -0.29 -12.06
CA ILE A 82 7.99 -0.72 -13.32
C ILE A 82 7.07 -1.65 -14.10
N GLN A 83 6.43 -2.60 -13.44
CA GLN A 83 5.53 -3.54 -14.11
C GLN A 83 4.25 -2.87 -14.62
N ALA A 84 3.71 -1.91 -13.86
CA ALA A 84 2.58 -1.09 -14.30
C ALA A 84 2.97 -0.19 -15.50
N TYR A 85 4.19 0.34 -15.52
CA TYR A 85 4.72 1.09 -16.68
C TYR A 85 4.83 0.21 -17.94
N ASN A 86 5.23 -1.05 -17.77
CA ASN A 86 5.27 -2.04 -18.86
C ASN A 86 3.88 -2.55 -19.29
N GLY A 87 2.78 -2.02 -18.72
CA GLY A 87 1.42 -2.43 -19.04
C GLY A 87 1.04 -3.81 -18.50
N GLN A 88 1.81 -4.38 -17.59
CA GLN A 88 1.51 -5.69 -16.99
C GLN A 88 0.62 -5.52 -15.76
N LEU A 89 -0.43 -6.34 -15.68
CA LEU A 89 -1.31 -6.45 -14.50
C LEU A 89 -0.56 -7.15 -13.37
N PHE A 90 0.32 -6.40 -12.71
CA PHE A 90 1.10 -6.89 -11.59
C PHE A 90 0.31 -6.83 -10.30
N GLU A 91 0.12 -7.99 -9.69
CA GLU A 91 -0.61 -8.15 -8.44
C GLU A 91 0.34 -8.24 -7.25
N TYR A 92 0.10 -7.43 -6.23
CA TYR A 92 0.77 -7.64 -4.95
C TYR A 92 0.28 -8.95 -4.32
N TRP A 93 1.20 -9.75 -3.81
CA TRP A 93 0.84 -11.00 -3.14
C TRP A 93 -0.17 -10.80 -2.00
N LEU A 94 -0.02 -9.74 -1.20
CA LEU A 94 -0.85 -9.54 -0.01
C LEU A 94 -2.24 -8.97 -0.30
N VAL A 95 -2.36 -8.10 -1.31
CA VAL A 95 -3.55 -7.26 -1.53
C VAL A 95 -4.04 -7.23 -2.97
N GLY A 96 -3.27 -7.80 -3.90
CA GLY A 96 -3.60 -7.85 -5.33
C GLY A 96 -4.86 -8.66 -5.61
N LYS A 97 -5.03 -9.81 -4.93
CA LYS A 97 -6.23 -10.66 -5.10
C LYS A 97 -7.52 -9.91 -4.72
N TRP A 98 -7.51 -9.17 -3.61
CA TRP A 98 -8.67 -8.36 -3.20
C TRP A 98 -8.94 -7.21 -4.17
N ALA A 99 -7.88 -6.57 -4.67
CA ALA A 99 -8.04 -5.53 -5.69
C ALA A 99 -8.64 -6.08 -6.99
N ARG A 100 -8.25 -7.29 -7.39
CA ARG A 100 -8.74 -7.99 -8.58
C ARG A 100 -10.23 -8.29 -8.45
N ASP A 101 -10.63 -8.91 -7.34
CA ASP A 101 -12.01 -9.30 -7.08
C ASP A 101 -12.95 -8.08 -7.11
N CYS A 102 -12.51 -6.93 -6.58
CA CYS A 102 -13.29 -5.68 -6.61
C CYS A 102 -13.41 -5.02 -7.99
N VAL A 103 -12.46 -5.27 -8.90
CA VAL A 103 -12.45 -4.69 -10.26
C VAL A 103 -13.09 -5.64 -11.28
N GLY A 104 -13.17 -6.94 -10.95
CA GLY A 104 -13.79 -7.97 -11.79
C GLY A 104 -12.99 -8.22 -13.07
N ILE A 105 -11.70 -8.53 -12.92
CA ILE A 105 -10.75 -8.91 -14.00
C ILE A 105 -9.90 -10.12 -13.63
#